data_AF-A0A0B8NTG7-F1
#
_entry.id   AF-A0A0B8NTG7-F1
#
_cell.length_a   1.000
_cell.length_b   1.000
_cell.length_c   1.000
_cell.angle_alpha   90.00
_cell.angle_beta   90.00
_cell.angle_gamma   90.00
#
_symmetry.space_group_name_H-M   'P 1'
#
loop_
_entity.id
_entity.type
_entity.pdbx_description
1 polymer ?
#
loop_
_entity_poly.entity_id
_entity_poly.type
_entity_poly.pdbx_seq_one_letter_code
_entity_poly.pdbx_strand_id
1 'polypeptide(L)'
;MNIQALINDKVSEALTAAGAPAGSPAAVRQSAKPQFGDYQANGVMGVAKRLGTNPREFAQKVLDNLDLDGIASKTEIAGPGFINIFLSEEFLAKSAQAALADKRLSVATEEQKLSLLTTRLQT
;
A
#
# COMPACT_ATOMS: atom_id res chain seq x y z
N MET A 1 10.77 1.76 -8.79
CA MET A 1 10.21 1.09 -7.61
C MET A 1 8.72 1.39 -7.56
N ASN A 2 7.86 0.40 -7.29
CA ASN A 2 6.43 0.64 -7.10
C ASN A 2 6.14 0.87 -5.60
N ILE A 3 5.99 2.14 -5.20
CA ILE A 3 5.80 2.53 -3.79
C ILE A 3 4.47 1.98 -3.24
N GLN A 4 3.40 1.98 -4.06
CA GLN A 4 2.11 1.43 -3.63
C GLN A 4 2.21 -0.05 -3.28
N ALA A 5 2.92 -0.85 -4.11
CA ALA A 5 3.11 -2.26 -3.86
C ALA A 5 3.90 -2.50 -2.57
N LEU A 6 5.02 -1.79 -2.38
CA LEU A 6 5.82 -1.85 -1.16
C LEU A 6 5.00 -1.58 0.11
N ILE A 7 4.22 -0.49 0.12
CA ILE A 7 3.38 -0.14 1.26
C ILE A 7 2.27 -1.18 1.45
N ASN A 8 1.68 -1.69 0.37
CA ASN A 8 0.67 -2.73 0.45
C ASN A 8 1.20 -4.01 1.11
N ASP A 9 2.43 -4.41 0.79
CA ASP A 9 3.07 -5.59 1.38
C ASP A 9 3.31 -5.38 2.88
N LYS A 10 3.90 -4.23 3.26
CA LYS A 10 4.11 -3.86 4.67
C LYS A 10 2.82 -3.83 5.49
N VAL A 11 1.74 -3.27 4.95
CA VAL A 11 0.44 -3.26 5.63
C VAL A 11 -0.17 -4.67 5.70
N SER A 12 0.05 -5.52 4.70
CA SER A 12 -0.44 -6.91 4.70
C SER A 12 0.28 -7.76 5.75
N GLU A 13 1.59 -7.56 5.93
CA GLU A 13 2.37 -8.14 7.02
C GLU A 13 1.85 -7.67 8.38
N ALA A 14 1.65 -6.36 8.55
CA ALA A 14 1.13 -5.78 9.80
C ALA A 14 -0.30 -6.26 10.13
N LEU A 15 -1.15 -6.44 9.13
CA LEU A 15 -2.47 -7.05 9.29
C LEU A 15 -2.37 -8.47 9.85
N THR A 16 -1.48 -9.28 9.29
CA THR A 16 -1.26 -10.66 9.73
C THR A 16 -0.72 -10.70 11.15
N ALA A 17 0.26 -9.85 11.47
CA ALA A 17 0.81 -9.71 12.82
C ALA A 17 -0.24 -9.24 13.85
N ALA A 18 -1.20 -8.40 13.44
CA ALA A 18 -2.32 -7.97 14.27
C ALA A 18 -3.42 -9.05 14.45
N GLY A 19 -3.27 -10.22 13.83
CA GLY A 19 -4.21 -11.35 13.95
C GLY A 19 -5.20 -11.52 12.79
N ALA A 20 -4.99 -10.83 11.66
CA ALA A 20 -5.77 -11.08 10.45
C ALA A 20 -5.41 -12.43 9.80
N PRO A 21 -6.34 -13.10 9.12
CA PRO A 21 -6.03 -14.24 8.27
C PRO A 21 -5.03 -13.85 7.16
N ALA A 22 -4.11 -14.77 6.83
CA ALA A 22 -3.19 -14.58 5.72
C ALA A 22 -3.92 -14.26 4.40
N GLY A 23 -3.39 -13.32 3.62
CA GLY A 23 -4.04 -12.83 2.40
C GLY A 23 -5.18 -11.83 2.63
N SER A 24 -5.37 -11.36 3.87
CA SER A 24 -6.28 -10.25 4.14
C SER A 24 -5.88 -9.01 3.33
N PRO A 25 -6.81 -8.37 2.61
CA PRO A 25 -6.46 -7.30 1.70
C PRO A 25 -6.12 -6.03 2.49
N ALA A 26 -4.89 -5.53 2.39
CA ALA A 26 -4.51 -4.21 2.90
C ALA A 26 -5.25 -3.07 2.17
N ALA A 27 -5.55 -3.29 0.88
CA ALA A 27 -6.27 -2.36 0.00
C ALA A 27 -5.67 -0.95 0.02
N VAL A 28 -4.33 -0.87 -0.05
CA VAL A 28 -3.60 0.39 -0.14
C VAL A 28 -3.88 1.07 -1.47
N ARG A 29 -4.23 2.35 -1.44
CA ARG A 29 -4.52 3.20 -2.60
C ARG A 29 -3.89 4.57 -2.41
N GLN A 30 -3.64 5.27 -3.52
CA GLN A 30 -3.29 6.68 -3.46
C GLN A 30 -4.43 7.46 -2.81
N SER A 31 -4.08 8.37 -1.91
CA SER A 31 -5.05 9.21 -1.22
C SER A 31 -5.72 10.18 -2.18
N ALA A 32 -7.04 10.36 -2.02
CA ALA A 32 -7.82 11.26 -2.89
C ALA A 32 -7.60 12.75 -2.58
N LYS A 33 -7.08 13.08 -1.39
CA LYS A 33 -6.83 14.45 -0.94
C LYS A 33 -5.51 14.52 -0.15
N PRO A 34 -4.74 15.61 -0.27
CA PRO A 34 -3.45 15.75 0.43
C PRO A 34 -3.53 15.62 1.95
N GLN A 35 -4.65 16.05 2.56
CA GLN A 35 -4.88 15.94 4.00
C GLN A 35 -4.94 14.49 4.52
N PHE A 36 -5.05 13.50 3.63
CA PHE A 36 -5.03 12.07 3.98
C PHE A 36 -3.67 11.42 3.69
N GLY A 37 -2.63 12.23 3.45
CA GLY A 37 -1.30 11.77 3.06
C GLY A 37 -1.23 11.36 1.60
N ASP A 38 -0.20 10.58 1.26
CA ASP A 38 0.05 10.09 -0.09
C ASP A 38 -0.70 8.79 -0.37
N TYR A 39 -0.81 7.92 0.64
CA TYR A 39 -1.50 6.64 0.57
C TYR A 39 -2.44 6.43 1.75
N GLN A 40 -3.46 5.60 1.52
CA GLN A 40 -4.39 5.17 2.55
C GLN A 40 -4.60 3.66 2.47
N ALA A 41 -4.49 2.97 3.61
CA ALA A 41 -4.92 1.57 3.74
C ALA A 41 -6.39 1.49 4.12
N ASN A 42 -7.20 0.92 3.22
CA ASN A 42 -8.65 0.87 3.36
C ASN A 42 -9.18 -0.48 3.82
N GLY A 43 -8.32 -1.50 3.87
CA GLY A 43 -8.73 -2.89 4.12
C GLY A 43 -9.07 -3.22 5.57
N VAL A 44 -8.55 -2.43 6.51
CA VAL A 44 -8.62 -2.68 7.96
C VAL A 44 -10.06 -2.87 8.45
N MET A 45 -10.99 -2.04 7.99
CA MET A 45 -12.40 -2.14 8.41
C MET A 45 -13.05 -3.45 7.98
N GLY A 46 -12.77 -3.89 6.75
CA GLY A 46 -13.30 -5.14 6.22
C GLY A 46 -12.75 -6.35 6.98
N VAL A 47 -11.48 -6.29 7.38
CA VAL A 47 -10.83 -7.33 8.19
C VAL A 47 -11.40 -7.34 9.61
N ALA A 48 -11.47 -6.18 10.28
CA ALA A 48 -12.03 -6.07 11.62
C ALA A 48 -13.48 -6.58 11.70
N LYS A 49 -14.30 -6.26 10.68
CA LYS A 49 -15.67 -6.77 10.57
C LYS A 49 -15.71 -8.30 10.52
N ARG A 50 -14.79 -8.93 9.77
CA ARG A 50 -14.70 -10.41 9.69
C ARG A 50 -14.22 -11.03 11.00
N LEU A 51 -13.36 -10.34 11.74
CA LEU A 51 -12.88 -10.76 13.06
C LEU A 51 -13.88 -10.48 14.20
N GLY A 52 -14.93 -9.69 13.96
CA GLY A 52 -15.88 -9.29 14.99
C GLY A 52 -15.30 -8.29 16.00
N THR A 53 -14.28 -7.52 15.62
CA THR A 53 -13.58 -6.57 16.50
C THR A 53 -13.91 -5.11 16.15
N ASN A 54 -13.69 -4.18 17.08
CA ASN A 54 -13.79 -2.75 16.82
C ASN A 54 -12.77 -2.34 15.74
N PRO A 55 -13.21 -1.76 14.60
CA PRO A 55 -12.31 -1.39 13.51
C PRO A 55 -11.21 -0.39 13.88
N ARG A 56 -11.48 0.54 14.81
CA ARG A 56 -10.49 1.55 15.21
C ARG A 56 -9.44 0.97 16.15
N GLU A 57 -9.85 0.10 17.06
CA GLU A 57 -8.91 -0.65 17.92
C GLU A 57 -8.07 -1.62 17.09
N PHE A 58 -8.67 -2.28 16.11
CA PHE A 58 -7.93 -3.15 15.19
C PHE A 58 -6.95 -2.34 14.33
N ALA A 59 -7.34 -1.16 13.84
CA ALA A 59 -6.43 -0.25 13.14
C ALA A 59 -5.21 0.14 14.00
N GLN A 60 -5.42 0.37 15.30
CA GLN A 60 -4.32 0.65 16.22
C GLN A 60 -3.37 -0.55 16.33
N LYS A 61 -3.89 -1.76 16.51
CA LYS A 61 -3.05 -2.98 16.53
C LYS A 61 -2.26 -3.17 15.24
N VAL A 62 -2.87 -2.90 14.09
CA VAL A 62 -2.17 -2.94 12.79
C VAL A 62 -1.07 -1.89 12.76
N LEU A 63 -1.37 -0.67 13.19
CA LEU A 63 -0.39 0.42 13.21
C LEU A 63 0.80 0.12 14.15
N ASP A 64 0.54 -0.50 15.30
CA ASP A 64 1.58 -0.90 16.27
C ASP A 64 2.53 -1.97 15.71
N ASN A 65 2.10 -2.72 14.68
CA ASN A 65 2.92 -3.72 13.98
C ASN A 65 3.43 -3.22 12.61
N LEU A 66 3.07 -2.00 12.20
CA LEU A 66 3.40 -1.46 10.88
C LEU A 66 4.74 -0.73 10.95
N ASP A 67 5.78 -1.39 10.45
CA ASP A 67 7.09 -0.78 10.26
C ASP A 67 7.19 -0.09 8.89
N LEU A 68 7.21 1.24 8.92
CA LEU A 68 7.47 2.12 7.78
C LEU A 68 8.63 3.08 8.06
N ASP A 69 9.55 2.72 8.95
CA ASP A 69 10.71 3.55 9.26
C ASP A 69 11.57 3.78 8.01
N GLY A 70 11.92 5.04 7.78
CA GLY A 70 12.63 5.48 6.59
C GLY A 70 11.82 5.43 5.28
N ILE A 71 10.52 5.11 5.34
CA ILE A 71 9.59 5.17 4.21
C ILE A 71 8.55 6.27 4.43
N ALA A 72 7.90 6.27 5.59
CA ALA A 72 6.88 7.25 5.97
C ALA A 72 7.44 8.24 7.00
N SER A 73 7.11 9.52 6.84
CA SER A 73 7.36 10.54 7.86
C SER A 73 6.30 10.50 8.96
N LYS A 74 5.10 10.03 8.62
CA LYS A 74 3.95 10.02 9.53
C LYS A 74 2.91 9.00 9.09
N THR A 75 2.24 8.42 10.07
CA THR A 75 1.07 7.56 9.88
C THR A 75 -0.03 7.95 10.86
N GLU A 76 -1.29 7.95 10.42
CA GLU A 76 -2.42 8.35 11.26
C GLU A 76 -3.65 7.47 11.06
N ILE A 77 -4.39 7.22 12.14
CA ILE A 77 -5.69 6.53 12.07
C ILE A 77 -6.81 7.57 11.90
N ALA A 78 -7.46 7.56 10.73
CA ALA A 78 -8.60 8.41 10.43
C ALA A 78 -9.93 7.66 10.54
N GLY A 79 -10.94 8.35 11.07
CA GLY A 79 -12.32 7.86 11.14
C GLY A 79 -12.45 6.48 11.79
N PRO A 80 -13.19 5.54 11.20
CA PRO A 80 -13.43 4.23 11.81
C PRO A 80 -12.23 3.28 11.77
N GLY A 81 -11.16 3.57 11.03
CA GLY A 81 -10.00 2.66 10.93
C GLY A 81 -9.20 2.77 9.63
N PHE A 82 -9.26 3.90 8.93
CA PHE A 82 -8.35 4.16 7.81
C PHE A 82 -6.96 4.44 8.36
N ILE A 83 -5.92 3.92 7.70
CA ILE A 83 -4.53 4.28 8.02
C ILE A 83 -4.02 5.18 6.90
N ASN A 84 -3.85 6.46 7.21
CA ASN A 84 -3.25 7.47 6.34
C ASN A 84 -1.74 7.40 6.45
N ILE A 85 -1.03 7.47 5.33
CA ILE A 85 0.41 7.30 5.24
C ILE A 85 0.99 8.51 4.48
N PHE A 86 1.88 9.23 5.14
CA PHE A 86 2.61 10.37 4.60
C PHE A 86 4.05 9.95 4.37
N LEU A 87 4.51 10.03 3.13
CA LEU A 87 5.87 9.62 2.77
C LEU A 87 6.91 10.55 3.38
N SER A 88 8.10 10.01 3.63
CA SER A 88 9.27 10.82 3.97
C SER A 88 9.78 11.52 2.70
N GLU A 89 10.16 12.79 2.85
CA GLU A 89 10.80 13.55 1.78
C GLU A 89 12.16 12.94 1.41
N GLU A 90 12.91 12.46 2.39
CA GLU A 90 14.19 11.77 2.20
C GLU A 90 14.02 10.47 1.40
N PHE A 91 12.99 9.68 1.73
CA PHE A 91 12.64 8.47 0.99
C PHE A 91 12.30 8.79 -0.47
N LEU A 92 11.48 9.82 -0.71
CA LEU A 92 11.10 10.27 -2.04
C LEU A 92 12.33 10.77 -2.83
N ALA A 93 13.18 11.60 -2.21
CA ALA A 93 14.39 12.11 -2.83
C ALA A 93 15.35 10.99 -3.23
N LYS A 94 15.59 10.02 -2.34
CA LYS A 94 16.42 8.85 -2.62
C LYS A 94 15.84 7.99 -3.76
N SER A 95 14.53 7.78 -3.74
CA SER A 95 13.82 7.02 -4.77
C SER A 95 13.90 7.70 -6.14
N ALA A 96 13.74 9.02 -6.19
CA ALA A 96 13.87 9.80 -7.42
C ALA A 96 15.30 9.78 -7.97
N GLN A 97 16.31 9.93 -7.12
CA GLN A 97 17.72 9.83 -7.52
C GLN A 97 18.04 8.45 -8.10
N ALA A 98 17.55 7.37 -7.47
CA ALA A 98 17.73 6.02 -7.98
C ALA A 98 17.04 5.83 -9.34
N ALA A 99 15.83 6.38 -9.52
CA ALA A 99 15.13 6.34 -10.79
C ALA A 99 15.89 7.09 -11.90
N LEU A 100 16.43 8.27 -11.61
CA LEU A 100 17.23 9.04 -12.58
C LEU A 100 18.50 8.32 -13.03
N ALA A 101 19.09 7.50 -12.17
CA ALA A 101 20.28 6.71 -12.50
C ALA A 101 19.96 5.45 -13.34
N ASP A 102 18.69 5.04 -13.43
CA ASP A 102 18.24 3.85 -14.13
C ASP A 102 17.68 4.21 -15.52
N LYS A 103 18.14 3.52 -16.57
CA LYS A 103 17.65 3.71 -17.96
C LYS A 103 16.14 3.51 -18.11
N ARG A 104 15.52 2.72 -17.23
CA ARG A 104 14.09 2.43 -17.21
C ARG A 104 13.34 3.21 -16.14
N LEU A 105 13.96 4.21 -15.52
CA LEU A 105 13.36 4.99 -14.43
C LEU A 105 12.85 4.09 -13.27
N SER A 106 13.57 2.99 -13.02
CA SER A 106 13.18 1.96 -12.05
C SER A 106 11.81 1.31 -12.30
N VAL A 107 11.32 1.29 -13.54
CA VAL A 107 10.13 0.53 -13.94
C VAL A 107 10.51 -0.94 -14.07
N ALA A 108 9.93 -1.77 -13.19
CA ALA A 108 10.15 -3.21 -13.17
C ALA A 108 9.86 -3.83 -14.55
N THR A 109 10.64 -4.84 -14.92
CA THR A 109 10.33 -5.71 -16.06
C THR A 109 9.42 -6.81 -15.57
N GLU A 110 8.21 -6.92 -16.12
CA GLU A 110 7.39 -8.11 -15.93
C GLU A 110 7.84 -9.20 -16.91
N GLU A 111 7.73 -10.48 -16.50
CA GLU A 111 7.82 -11.59 -17.45
C GLU A 111 6.77 -11.41 -18.54
N GLN A 112 7.22 -11.42 -19.80
CA GLN A 112 6.32 -11.34 -20.95
C GLN A 112 5.36 -12.53 -20.94
N LYS A 113 4.11 -12.27 -20.56
CA LYS A 113 3.00 -13.19 -20.85
C LYS A 113 2.60 -13.02 -22.31
N LEU A 114 2.46 -14.14 -23.02
CA LEU A 114 2.03 -14.15 -24.42
C LEU A 114 0.63 -13.52 -24.54
N SER A 115 0.54 -12.31 -25.08
CA SER A 115 -0.72 -11.64 -25.36
C SER A 115 -1.17 -11.99 -26.78
N LEU A 116 -2.22 -12.80 -26.92
CA LEU A 116 -2.85 -13.08 -28.20
C LEU A 116 -3.82 -11.94 -28.55
N LEU A 117 -3.35 -10.99 -29.36
CA LEU A 117 -4.20 -9.97 -29.98
C LEU A 117 -4.86 -10.57 -31.23
N THR A 118 -6.03 -11.21 -31.07
CA THR A 118 -6.80 -11.69 -32.22
C THR A 118 -7.53 -10.53 -32.88
N THR A 119 -7.01 -10.02 -33.99
CA THR A 119 -7.72 -9.08 -34.86
C THR A 119 -8.88 -9.82 -35.53
N ARG A 120 -10.12 -9.55 -35.12
CA ARG A 120 -11.29 -9.98 -35.92
C ARG A 120 -11.35 -9.11 -37.17
N LEU A 121 -10.95 -9.65 -38.31
CA LEU A 121 -11.35 -9.14 -39.62
C LEU A 121 -12.86 -9.39 -39.75
N GLN A 122 -13.66 -8.35 -39.56
CA GLN A 122 -15.06 -8.34 -39.99
C GLN A 122 -15.04 -8.12 -41.51
N THR A 123 -15.44 -9.14 -42.26
CA THR A 123 -15.86 -9.05 -43.67
C THR A 123 -17.25 -8.45 -43.78
#